data_AF-A0A7C6A0I3-F1
#
_entry.id   AF-A0A7C6A0I3-F1
#
_cell.length_a   1.000
_cell.length_b   1.000
_cell.length_c   1.000
_cell.angle_alpha   90.00
_cell.angle_beta   90.00
_cell.angle_gamma   90.00
#
_symmetry.space_group_name_H-M   'P 1'
#
loop_
_entity.id
_entity.type
_entity.pdbx_description
1 polymer ?
#
loop_
_entity_poly.entity_id
_entity_poly.type
_entity_poly.pdbx_seq_one_letter_code
_entity_poly.pdbx_strand_id
1 'polypeptide(L)'
;IFKWVGLRIAELYRAEGKVQEAVKFEFGRNWRTDEDVFLAGAEEFSDNRVSEEDEAKLEAENYKGVTYKFLKEVGQQGIQTPVRRDPKTGKLVGTVRRYTHKFGTPDGKFKWYGTDDWEGYPVEVAKYLEGEKANQYPFWVTTGRAQTIWQTAYHDRRLPEKSMALPLPYVEVNPEDAKRLGLQSGDLVEVYNEEGNGTFMVYVTDAVKPGMLFLVMYHWRGTSNSLVSGYTDPKTTIPWYKGTRAALRKLAGAIPSVQQTASLLQQNKFD
;
A
#
# COMPACT_ATOMS: atom_id res chain seq x y z
N ILE A 1 24.30 1.70 -8.01
CA ILE A 1 24.07 2.41 -6.73
C ILE A 1 23.91 1.42 -5.57
N PHE A 2 22.96 0.49 -5.61
CA PHE A 2 22.72 -0.45 -4.49
C PHE A 2 23.92 -1.32 -4.09
N LYS A 3 24.68 -1.87 -5.04
CA LYS A 3 25.92 -2.62 -4.72
C LYS A 3 26.95 -1.78 -3.97
N TRP A 4 27.18 -0.54 -4.40
CA TRP A 4 28.14 0.36 -3.75
C TRP A 4 27.70 0.74 -2.34
N VAL A 5 26.40 0.94 -2.13
CA VAL A 5 25.81 1.16 -0.80
C VAL A 5 25.98 -0.07 0.08
N GLY A 6 25.67 -1.28 -0.42
CA GLY A 6 25.89 -2.53 0.29
C GLY A 6 27.35 -2.72 0.69
N LEU A 7 28.29 -2.60 -0.25
CA LEU A 7 29.72 -2.72 0.04
C LEU A 7 30.20 -1.67 1.05
N ARG A 8 29.68 -0.43 1.00
CA ARG A 8 30.00 0.59 2.00
C ARG A 8 29.45 0.25 3.37
N ILE A 9 28.23 -0.29 3.45
CA ILE A 9 27.65 -0.76 4.72
C ILE A 9 28.47 -1.93 5.29
N ALA A 10 28.90 -2.87 4.44
CA ALA A 10 29.77 -3.97 4.84
C ALA A 10 31.10 -3.46 5.44
N GLU A 11 31.74 -2.50 4.76
CA GLU A 11 32.97 -1.87 5.23
C GLU A 11 32.78 -1.21 6.61
N LEU A 12 31.67 -0.48 6.80
CA LEU A 12 31.36 0.16 8.08
C LEU A 12 31.14 -0.87 9.20
N TYR A 13 30.41 -1.95 8.94
CA TYR A 13 30.25 -3.03 9.92
C TYR A 13 31.57 -3.73 10.25
N ARG A 14 32.48 -3.90 9.29
CA ARG A 14 33.83 -4.43 9.54
C ARG A 14 34.66 -3.49 10.41
N ALA A 15 34.59 -2.18 10.17
CA ALA A 15 35.28 -1.18 10.98
C ALA A 15 34.81 -1.19 12.45
N GLU A 16 33.55 -1.58 12.69
CA GLU A 16 32.99 -1.79 14.03
C GLU A 16 33.24 -3.20 14.61
N GLY A 17 33.97 -4.07 13.91
CA GLY A 17 34.21 -5.46 14.32
C GLY A 17 33.01 -6.41 14.15
N LYS A 18 31.90 -5.95 13.55
CA LYS A 18 30.67 -6.70 13.32
C LYS A 18 30.72 -7.51 12.02
N VAL A 19 31.66 -8.45 11.94
CA VAL A 19 31.95 -9.22 10.72
C VAL A 19 30.73 -9.99 10.19
N GLN A 20 29.91 -10.59 11.06
CA GLN A 20 28.72 -11.33 10.63
C GLN A 20 27.64 -10.43 10.02
N GLU A 21 27.52 -9.19 10.49
CA GLU A 21 26.62 -8.21 9.87
C GLU A 21 27.19 -7.73 8.54
N ALA A 22 28.49 -7.50 8.45
CA ALA A 22 29.13 -7.06 7.21
C ALA A 22 28.91 -8.02 6.04
N VAL A 23 29.01 -9.33 6.27
CA VAL A 23 28.80 -10.37 5.24
C VAL A 23 27.40 -10.25 4.61
N LYS A 24 26.39 -9.84 5.39
CA LYS A 24 25.03 -9.61 4.89
C LYS A 24 24.92 -8.46 3.90
N PHE A 25 25.96 -7.64 3.73
CA PHE A 25 26.02 -6.51 2.80
C PHE A 25 27.08 -6.69 1.70
N GLU A 26 27.82 -7.80 1.73
CA GLU A 26 28.77 -8.22 0.70
C GLU A 26 28.08 -9.01 -0.43
N PHE A 27 26.76 -8.92 -0.51
CA PHE A 27 25.99 -9.51 -1.60
C PHE A 27 26.11 -8.64 -2.85
N GLY A 28 26.55 -9.25 -3.93
CA GLY A 28 26.53 -8.61 -5.23
C GLY A 28 27.20 -9.49 -6.26
N ARG A 29 26.39 -10.30 -6.96
CA ARG A 29 26.80 -10.79 -8.26
C ARG A 29 27.26 -9.59 -9.10
N ASN A 30 28.25 -9.77 -9.98
CA ASN A 30 28.68 -8.74 -10.92
C ASN A 30 27.66 -8.58 -12.06
N TRP A 31 26.42 -8.25 -11.69
CA TRP A 31 25.34 -7.93 -12.61
C TRP A 31 25.76 -6.74 -13.48
N ARG A 32 25.71 -6.95 -14.79
CA ARG A 32 26.03 -5.95 -15.82
C ARG A 32 24.76 -5.35 -16.41
N THR A 33 23.69 -6.13 -16.43
CA THR A 33 22.36 -5.72 -16.90
C THR A 33 21.32 -5.87 -15.80
N ASP A 34 20.16 -5.25 -15.98
CA ASP A 34 18.97 -5.49 -15.17
C ASP A 34 18.44 -6.93 -15.36
N GLU A 35 18.57 -7.51 -16.55
CA GLU A 35 18.25 -8.92 -16.79
C GLU A 35 19.10 -9.86 -15.92
N ASP A 36 20.37 -9.55 -15.63
CA ASP A 36 21.19 -10.38 -14.75
C ASP A 36 20.62 -10.46 -13.31
N VAL A 37 19.97 -9.39 -12.85
CA VAL A 37 19.26 -9.33 -11.56
C VAL A 37 18.02 -10.21 -11.62
N PHE A 38 17.23 -10.05 -12.67
CA PHE A 38 16.02 -10.82 -12.92
C PHE A 38 16.30 -12.32 -12.98
N LEU A 39 17.30 -12.73 -13.76
CA LEU A 39 17.71 -14.13 -13.88
C LEU A 39 18.28 -14.69 -12.57
N ALA A 40 19.00 -13.87 -11.80
CA ALA A 40 19.49 -14.31 -10.49
C ALA A 40 18.34 -14.57 -9.51
N GLY A 41 17.31 -13.71 -9.49
CA GLY A 41 16.10 -13.95 -8.70
C GLY A 41 15.32 -15.19 -9.16
N ALA A 42 15.31 -15.47 -10.47
CA ALA A 42 14.68 -16.67 -11.03
C ALA A 42 15.29 -17.98 -10.48
N GLU A 43 16.57 -17.95 -10.10
CA GLU A 43 17.27 -19.13 -9.57
C GLU A 43 16.92 -19.45 -8.12
N GLU A 44 16.32 -18.52 -7.39
CA GLU A 44 15.84 -18.75 -6.01
C GLU A 44 14.60 -19.65 -5.98
N PHE A 45 13.88 -19.76 -7.10
CA PHE A 45 12.72 -20.62 -7.22
C PHE A 45 13.09 -22.09 -7.46
N SER A 46 12.21 -22.96 -6.95
CA SER A 46 12.23 -24.39 -7.23
C SER A 46 12.14 -24.72 -8.73
N ASP A 47 12.56 -25.93 -9.10
CA ASP A 47 12.42 -26.41 -10.49
C ASP A 47 10.95 -26.39 -10.91
N ASN A 48 10.69 -25.68 -12.01
CA ASN A 48 9.34 -25.47 -12.51
C ASN A 48 8.93 -26.46 -13.61
N ARG A 49 9.73 -27.52 -13.85
CA ARG A 49 9.35 -28.58 -14.78
C ARG A 49 8.31 -29.53 -14.19
N VAL A 50 7.08 -29.03 -14.07
CA VAL A 50 5.95 -29.74 -13.47
C VAL A 50 4.75 -29.84 -14.41
N SER A 51 3.93 -30.86 -14.20
CA SER A 51 2.65 -31.00 -14.89
C SER A 51 1.68 -29.89 -14.47
N GLU A 52 0.61 -29.68 -15.24
CA GLU A 52 -0.46 -28.75 -14.84
C GLU A 52 -1.14 -29.17 -13.53
N GLU A 53 -1.32 -30.47 -13.32
CA GLU A 53 -1.87 -31.03 -12.07
C GLU A 53 -0.98 -30.76 -10.86
N ASP A 54 0.31 -30.53 -11.08
CA ASP A 54 1.34 -30.28 -10.08
C ASP A 54 1.66 -28.81 -9.84
N GLU A 55 0.99 -27.88 -10.54
CA GLU A 55 1.29 -26.44 -10.47
C GLU A 55 1.34 -25.93 -9.02
N ALA A 56 0.48 -26.47 -8.15
CA ALA A 56 0.26 -25.94 -6.81
C ALA A 56 1.50 -26.05 -5.91
N LYS A 57 2.46 -26.90 -6.32
CA LYS A 57 3.76 -27.07 -5.67
C LYS A 57 4.71 -25.89 -5.92
N LEU A 58 4.45 -25.08 -6.94
CA LEU A 58 5.25 -23.92 -7.29
C LEU A 58 4.89 -22.73 -6.40
N GLU A 59 5.90 -21.93 -6.07
CA GLU A 59 5.74 -20.62 -5.46
C GLU A 59 4.89 -19.74 -6.38
N ALA A 60 4.03 -18.88 -5.82
CA ALA A 60 3.08 -18.07 -6.60
C ALA A 60 3.75 -17.24 -7.70
N GLU A 61 4.94 -16.72 -7.41
CA GLU A 61 5.72 -15.87 -8.30
C GLU A 61 6.80 -16.63 -9.09
N ASN A 62 6.79 -17.97 -9.13
CA ASN A 62 7.84 -18.71 -9.83
C ASN A 62 7.89 -18.33 -11.32
N TYR A 63 9.01 -17.77 -11.77
CA TYR A 63 9.25 -17.40 -13.17
C TYR A 63 10.53 -18.06 -13.73
N LYS A 64 10.93 -19.22 -13.20
CA LYS A 64 12.19 -19.87 -13.57
C LYS A 64 12.29 -20.13 -15.08
N GLY A 65 13.38 -19.69 -15.68
CA GLY A 65 13.64 -19.82 -17.12
C GLY A 65 12.93 -18.80 -18.03
N VAL A 66 12.13 -17.89 -17.48
CA VAL A 66 11.65 -16.70 -18.21
C VAL A 66 12.84 -15.76 -18.43
N THR A 67 12.97 -15.20 -19.62
CA THR A 67 14.03 -14.26 -20.00
C THR A 67 13.43 -13.00 -20.63
N TYR A 68 14.19 -11.91 -20.73
CA TYR A 68 13.73 -10.72 -21.43
C TYR A 68 13.50 -10.99 -22.92
N LYS A 69 14.31 -11.86 -23.53
CA LYS A 69 14.08 -12.30 -24.90
C LYS A 69 12.69 -12.93 -25.04
N PHE A 70 12.35 -13.86 -24.14
CA PHE A 70 11.03 -14.49 -24.13
C PHE A 70 9.91 -13.47 -23.90
N LEU A 71 10.06 -12.57 -22.92
CA LEU A 71 9.06 -11.54 -22.63
C LEU A 71 8.82 -10.59 -23.82
N LYS A 72 9.88 -10.27 -24.59
CA LYS A 72 9.76 -9.50 -25.83
C LYS A 72 9.01 -10.26 -26.91
N GLU A 73 9.20 -11.57 -27.02
CA GLU A 73 8.52 -12.43 -27.99
C GLU A 73 7.02 -12.55 -27.70
N VAL A 74 6.61 -12.67 -26.43
CA VAL A 74 5.19 -12.73 -26.04
C VAL A 74 4.52 -11.35 -25.97
N GLY A 75 5.31 -10.28 -25.90
CA GLY A 75 4.84 -8.89 -25.91
C GLY A 75 3.89 -8.58 -24.76
N GLN A 76 2.91 -7.71 -25.01
CA GLN A 76 1.97 -7.22 -23.99
C GLN A 76 1.01 -8.29 -23.46
N GLN A 77 0.94 -9.47 -24.08
CA GLN A 77 0.20 -10.61 -23.53
C GLN A 77 0.90 -11.17 -22.28
N GLY A 78 2.22 -11.02 -22.20
CA GLY A 78 3.01 -11.51 -21.07
C GLY A 78 2.88 -13.02 -20.85
N ILE A 79 3.11 -13.43 -19.60
CA ILE A 79 2.92 -14.79 -19.14
C ILE A 79 2.50 -14.76 -17.66
N GLN A 80 1.50 -15.55 -17.28
CA GLN A 80 0.98 -15.58 -15.92
C GLN A 80 1.82 -16.50 -15.02
N THR A 81 2.24 -16.00 -13.85
CA THR A 81 2.92 -16.80 -12.83
C THR A 81 1.94 -17.69 -12.05
N PRO A 82 2.41 -18.83 -11.50
CA PRO A 82 3.72 -19.42 -11.73
C PRO A 82 3.86 -19.88 -13.18
N VAL A 83 5.04 -19.68 -13.75
CA VAL A 83 5.39 -20.20 -15.05
C VAL A 83 5.88 -21.62 -14.86
N ARG A 84 5.24 -22.57 -15.53
CA ARG A 84 5.66 -23.97 -15.58
C ARG A 84 6.43 -24.26 -16.86
N ARG A 85 7.41 -25.15 -16.78
CA ARG A 85 8.04 -25.76 -17.95
C ARG A 85 7.35 -27.08 -18.23
N ASP A 86 6.59 -27.15 -19.32
CA ASP A 86 5.84 -28.34 -19.67
C ASP A 86 6.77 -29.57 -19.78
N PRO A 87 6.53 -30.66 -19.02
CA PRO A 87 7.44 -31.80 -18.99
C PRO A 87 7.53 -32.58 -20.30
N LYS A 88 6.56 -32.43 -21.21
CA LYS A 88 6.55 -33.10 -22.52
C LYS A 88 7.23 -32.26 -23.59
N THR A 89 6.94 -30.97 -23.64
CA THR A 89 7.40 -30.07 -24.72
C THR A 89 8.60 -29.21 -24.32
N GLY A 90 8.87 -29.07 -23.03
CA GLY A 90 9.89 -28.16 -22.48
C GLY A 90 9.56 -26.68 -22.63
N LYS A 91 8.38 -26.32 -23.15
CA LYS A 91 7.95 -24.94 -23.35
C LYS A 91 7.53 -24.31 -22.02
N LEU A 92 7.75 -23.01 -21.91
CA LEU A 92 7.19 -22.21 -20.81
C LEU A 92 5.69 -22.03 -21.05
N VAL A 93 4.89 -22.29 -20.02
CA VAL A 93 3.45 -22.15 -20.04
C VAL A 93 3.03 -21.41 -18.76
N GLY A 94 2.21 -20.37 -18.92
CA GLY A 94 1.69 -19.62 -17.78
C GLY A 94 0.56 -20.38 -17.07
N THR A 95 0.28 -19.99 -15.83
CA THR A 95 -0.79 -20.58 -15.03
C THR A 95 -1.97 -19.61 -14.96
N VAL A 96 -3.05 -19.93 -15.68
CA VAL A 96 -4.23 -19.05 -15.78
C VAL A 96 -5.00 -19.00 -14.46
N ARG A 97 -5.10 -20.14 -13.78
CA ARG A 97 -5.78 -20.30 -12.47
C ARG A 97 -4.97 -21.25 -11.61
N ARG A 98 -4.74 -20.85 -10.36
CA ARG A 98 -4.12 -21.71 -9.33
C ARG A 98 -5.17 -22.68 -8.77
N TYR A 99 -4.69 -23.82 -8.28
CA TYR A 99 -5.42 -24.81 -7.49
C TYR A 99 -6.61 -25.45 -8.20
N THR A 100 -6.53 -25.58 -9.53
CA THR A 100 -7.56 -26.27 -10.34
C THR A 100 -7.63 -27.77 -10.08
N HIS A 101 -6.52 -28.37 -9.64
CA HIS A 101 -6.41 -29.80 -9.36
C HIS A 101 -6.18 -30.12 -7.88
N LYS A 102 -5.32 -29.35 -7.20
CA LYS A 102 -4.97 -29.53 -5.79
C LYS A 102 -4.49 -28.24 -5.16
N PHE A 103 -4.53 -28.17 -3.83
CA PHE A 103 -3.99 -27.03 -3.07
C PHE A 103 -2.48 -27.18 -2.85
N GLY A 104 -1.80 -26.05 -2.60
CA GLY A 104 -0.36 -26.01 -2.29
C GLY A 104 0.01 -26.52 -0.89
N THR A 105 -0.84 -27.35 -0.28
CA THR A 105 -0.64 -27.97 1.03
C THR A 105 0.06 -29.32 0.88
N PRO A 106 0.75 -29.83 1.93
CA PRO A 106 1.47 -31.11 1.85
C PRO A 106 0.61 -32.31 1.42
N ASP A 107 -0.69 -32.30 1.73
CA ASP A 107 -1.66 -33.34 1.38
C ASP A 107 -2.54 -32.98 0.17
N GLY A 108 -2.31 -31.82 -0.45
CA GLY A 108 -3.06 -31.34 -1.61
C GLY A 108 -4.49 -30.87 -1.33
N LYS A 109 -4.93 -30.84 -0.06
CA LYS A 109 -6.29 -30.48 0.35
C LYS A 109 -6.38 -29.05 0.88
N PHE A 110 -7.55 -28.43 0.69
CA PHE A 110 -7.86 -27.18 1.38
C PHE A 110 -7.89 -27.40 2.89
N LYS A 111 -7.28 -26.49 3.64
CA LYS A 111 -7.35 -26.50 5.10
C LYS A 111 -8.23 -25.34 5.55
N TRP A 112 -9.34 -25.67 6.19
CA TRP A 112 -10.08 -24.71 6.98
C TRP A 112 -9.17 -24.23 8.12
N TYR A 113 -9.01 -22.93 8.24
CA TYR A 113 -8.45 -22.32 9.43
C TYR A 113 -9.57 -21.52 10.09
N GLY A 114 -9.78 -21.77 11.39
CA GLY A 114 -10.64 -20.93 12.20
C GLY A 114 -9.96 -19.58 12.42
N THR A 115 -10.75 -18.56 12.67
CA THR A 115 -10.25 -17.33 13.30
C THR A 115 -10.18 -17.57 14.80
N ASP A 116 -9.14 -17.04 15.45
CA ASP A 116 -9.12 -16.92 16.91
C ASP A 116 -10.36 -16.10 17.37
N ASP A 117 -10.74 -16.25 18.64
CA ASP A 117 -11.81 -15.42 19.21
C ASP A 117 -11.46 -13.94 19.09
N TRP A 118 -12.48 -13.07 18.98
CA TRP A 118 -12.26 -11.63 18.91
C TRP A 118 -11.75 -11.09 20.25
N GLU A 119 -10.48 -10.73 20.30
CA GLU A 119 -9.82 -10.20 21.50
C GLU A 119 -10.00 -8.69 21.70
N GLY A 120 -10.74 -8.03 20.81
CA GLY A 120 -10.88 -6.58 20.80
C GLY A 120 -9.88 -5.89 19.87
N TYR A 121 -9.89 -4.56 19.91
CA TYR A 121 -8.94 -3.76 19.15
C TYR A 121 -7.58 -3.69 19.87
N PRO A 122 -6.46 -3.58 19.13
CA PRO A 122 -5.15 -3.30 19.70
C PRO A 122 -5.14 -2.06 20.58
N VAL A 123 -4.27 -2.01 21.58
CA VAL A 123 -4.24 -0.94 22.60
C VAL A 123 -4.09 0.45 21.99
N GLU A 124 -3.34 0.55 20.89
CA GLU A 124 -3.09 1.77 20.14
C GLU A 124 -4.36 2.36 19.51
N VAL A 125 -5.35 1.51 19.24
CA VAL A 125 -6.66 1.90 18.69
C VAL A 125 -7.72 1.96 19.78
N ALA A 126 -7.75 0.96 20.66
CA ALA A 126 -8.70 0.86 21.77
C ALA A 126 -8.67 2.07 22.69
N LYS A 127 -7.49 2.71 22.87
CA LYS A 127 -7.36 3.95 23.65
C LYS A 127 -8.28 5.08 23.17
N TYR A 128 -8.74 5.06 21.91
CA TYR A 128 -9.64 6.07 21.37
C TYR A 128 -11.13 5.68 21.45
N LEU A 129 -11.46 4.49 21.92
CA LEU A 129 -12.84 3.98 21.88
C LEU A 129 -13.65 4.31 23.12
N GLU A 130 -12.97 4.54 24.25
CA GLU A 130 -13.62 4.72 25.56
C GLU A 130 -13.10 5.97 26.29
N GLY A 131 -13.83 6.34 27.35
CA GLY A 131 -13.45 7.42 28.26
C GLY A 131 -13.40 8.80 27.60
N GLU A 132 -12.52 9.65 28.12
CA GLU A 132 -12.38 11.04 27.67
C GLU A 132 -11.90 11.13 26.20
N LYS A 133 -11.01 10.23 25.78
CA LYS A 133 -10.45 10.21 24.43
C LYS A 133 -11.50 9.95 23.35
N ALA A 134 -12.51 9.13 23.64
CA ALA A 134 -13.61 8.91 22.71
C ALA A 134 -14.40 10.19 22.40
N ASN A 135 -14.57 11.06 23.41
CA ASN A 135 -15.23 12.35 23.26
C ASN A 135 -14.32 13.38 22.58
N GLN A 136 -13.01 13.36 22.90
CA GLN A 136 -12.03 14.26 22.30
C GLN A 136 -11.80 13.95 20.81
N TYR A 137 -11.81 12.67 20.42
CA TYR A 137 -11.53 12.20 19.05
C TYR A 137 -12.73 11.44 18.47
N PRO A 138 -13.84 12.13 18.17
CA PRO A 138 -15.11 11.48 17.88
C PRO A 138 -15.12 10.76 16.53
N PHE A 139 -14.23 11.10 15.59
CA PHE A 139 -14.28 10.59 14.22
C PHE A 139 -13.41 9.36 14.02
N TRP A 140 -13.97 8.29 13.44
CA TRP A 140 -13.17 7.21 12.88
C TRP A 140 -12.48 7.66 11.60
N VAL A 141 -11.20 7.36 11.47
CA VAL A 141 -10.39 7.77 10.32
C VAL A 141 -10.03 6.55 9.48
N THR A 142 -10.48 6.55 8.24
CA THR A 142 -9.89 5.72 7.19
C THR A 142 -9.02 6.58 6.27
N THR A 143 -8.11 5.94 5.55
CA THR A 143 -7.23 6.60 4.59
C THR A 143 -7.33 5.89 3.25
N GLY A 144 -7.07 6.57 2.13
CA GLY A 144 -7.12 5.90 0.84
C GLY A 144 -6.53 6.68 -0.32
N ARG A 145 -6.68 6.13 -1.52
CA ARG A 145 -6.15 6.72 -2.75
C ARG A 145 -7.18 7.69 -3.32
N ALA A 146 -6.69 8.70 -4.03
CA ALA A 146 -7.50 9.47 -4.97
C ALA A 146 -7.23 8.96 -6.38
N GLN A 147 -8.24 8.94 -7.24
CA GLN A 147 -8.10 8.55 -8.65
C GLN A 147 -7.15 9.49 -9.41
N THR A 148 -7.08 10.76 -9.01
CA THR A 148 -6.33 11.80 -9.72
C THR A 148 -4.82 11.59 -9.65
N ILE A 149 -4.28 11.11 -8.52
CA ILE A 149 -2.84 11.02 -8.28
C ILE A 149 -2.39 9.57 -8.06
N TRP A 150 -1.23 9.22 -8.60
CA TRP A 150 -0.61 7.91 -8.40
C TRP A 150 0.35 7.94 -7.21
N GLN A 151 0.01 7.17 -6.17
CA GLN A 151 0.84 6.96 -4.99
C GLN A 151 1.35 8.30 -4.43
N THR A 152 2.65 8.46 -4.18
CA THR A 152 3.28 9.67 -3.62
C THR A 152 3.32 10.87 -4.57
N ALA A 153 2.60 10.80 -5.70
CA ALA A 153 2.56 11.81 -6.75
C ALA A 153 3.96 12.22 -7.23
N TYR A 154 4.93 11.31 -7.15
CA TYR A 154 6.33 11.61 -7.45
C TYR A 154 6.52 12.06 -8.91
N HIS A 155 5.70 11.55 -9.83
CA HIS A 155 5.55 12.09 -11.19
C HIS A 155 4.45 13.15 -11.26
N ASP A 156 3.24 12.82 -10.78
CA ASP A 156 2.03 13.62 -11.00
C ASP A 156 2.09 15.05 -10.45
N ARG A 157 2.85 15.30 -9.38
CA ARG A 157 3.05 16.67 -8.86
C ARG A 157 3.76 17.61 -9.83
N ARG A 158 4.34 17.08 -10.91
CA ARG A 158 5.00 17.85 -11.98
C ARG A 158 4.09 18.07 -13.19
N LEU A 159 2.92 17.44 -13.21
CA LEU A 159 1.91 17.61 -14.25
C LEU A 159 0.92 18.70 -13.79
N PRO A 160 0.83 19.85 -14.48
CA PRO A 160 -0.04 20.95 -14.07
C PRO A 160 -1.50 20.52 -13.90
N GLU A 161 -2.02 19.72 -14.84
CA GLU A 161 -3.40 19.23 -14.82
C GLU A 161 -3.72 18.38 -13.58
N LYS A 162 -2.77 17.54 -13.13
CA LYS A 162 -2.93 16.74 -11.91
C LYS A 162 -2.83 17.60 -10.65
N SER A 163 -1.85 18.50 -10.63
CA SER A 163 -1.59 19.39 -9.50
C SER A 163 -2.70 20.44 -9.30
N MET A 164 -3.37 20.84 -10.37
CA MET A 164 -4.53 21.72 -10.33
C MET A 164 -5.81 20.97 -9.92
N ALA A 165 -5.97 19.72 -10.36
CA ALA A 165 -7.13 18.91 -9.99
C ALA A 165 -7.11 18.47 -8.51
N LEU A 166 -5.93 18.26 -7.93
CA LEU A 166 -5.75 17.95 -6.51
C LEU A 166 -4.64 18.81 -5.89
N PRO A 167 -4.90 20.09 -5.59
CA PRO A 167 -3.87 21.03 -5.16
C PRO A 167 -3.47 20.89 -3.69
N LEU A 168 -4.33 20.26 -2.90
CA LEU A 168 -4.16 19.99 -1.46
C LEU A 168 -4.67 18.60 -1.14
N PRO A 169 -4.14 17.94 -0.10
CA PRO A 169 -4.78 16.74 0.41
C PRO A 169 -6.17 17.12 0.93
N TYR A 170 -7.14 16.23 0.77
CA TYR A 170 -8.51 16.46 1.23
C TYR A 170 -8.93 15.47 2.30
N VAL A 171 -9.94 15.88 3.06
CA VAL A 171 -10.70 15.06 3.99
C VAL A 171 -12.16 15.05 3.54
N GLU A 172 -12.71 13.86 3.33
CA GLU A 172 -14.13 13.69 3.11
C GLU A 172 -14.87 13.76 4.45
N VAL A 173 -15.93 14.56 4.48
CA VAL A 173 -16.75 14.79 5.68
C VAL A 173 -18.22 14.58 5.30
N ASN A 174 -18.95 13.83 6.13
CA ASN A 174 -20.37 13.63 5.93
C ASN A 174 -21.14 14.98 6.01
N PRO A 175 -22.21 15.20 5.21
CA PRO A 175 -22.98 16.45 5.26
C PRO A 175 -23.56 16.81 6.64
N GLU A 176 -23.97 15.83 7.44
CA GLU A 176 -24.50 16.06 8.79
C GLU A 176 -23.42 16.57 9.74
N ASP A 177 -22.23 15.97 9.69
CA ASP A 177 -21.09 16.41 10.47
C ASP A 177 -20.57 17.77 10.01
N ALA A 178 -20.50 17.99 8.70
CA ALA A 178 -20.11 19.27 8.15
C ALA A 178 -21.08 20.38 8.61
N LYS A 179 -22.39 20.13 8.58
CA LYS A 179 -23.41 21.05 9.09
C LYS A 179 -23.24 21.30 10.59
N ARG A 180 -23.04 20.24 11.38
CA ARG A 180 -22.83 20.32 12.84
C ARG A 180 -21.58 21.14 13.21
N LEU A 181 -20.54 21.06 12.40
CA LEU A 181 -19.24 21.70 12.62
C LEU A 181 -19.10 23.06 11.91
N GLY A 182 -20.11 23.50 11.15
CA GLY A 182 -20.04 24.74 10.37
C GLY A 182 -19.00 24.72 9.24
N LEU A 183 -18.81 23.54 8.63
CA LEU A 183 -17.86 23.32 7.54
C LEU A 183 -18.53 23.30 6.17
N GLN A 184 -17.80 23.73 5.16
CA GLN A 184 -18.18 23.70 3.76
C GLN A 184 -17.03 23.12 2.93
N SER A 185 -17.35 22.54 1.77
CA SER A 185 -16.31 22.08 0.84
C SER A 185 -15.37 23.24 0.48
N GLY A 186 -14.07 22.96 0.47
CA GLY A 186 -13.01 23.94 0.24
C GLY A 186 -12.43 24.55 1.51
N ASP A 187 -13.13 24.51 2.65
CA ASP A 187 -12.57 24.94 3.93
C ASP A 187 -11.27 24.20 4.24
N LEU A 188 -10.34 24.85 4.94
CA LEU A 188 -9.16 24.19 5.47
C LEU A 188 -9.38 23.77 6.91
N VAL A 189 -9.08 22.50 7.20
CA VAL A 189 -9.13 21.94 8.54
C VAL A 189 -7.81 21.30 8.90
N GLU A 190 -7.50 21.31 10.19
CA GLU A 190 -6.52 20.39 10.76
C GLU A 190 -7.27 19.17 11.27
N VAL A 191 -6.80 17.98 10.88
CA VAL A 191 -7.21 16.71 11.47
C VAL A 191 -6.08 16.26 12.37
N TYR A 192 -6.38 15.90 13.62
CA TYR A 192 -5.37 15.62 14.63
C TYR A 192 -5.81 14.57 15.65
N ASN A 193 -4.81 13.86 16.21
CA ASN A 193 -4.94 12.97 17.36
C ASN A 193 -3.64 12.97 18.19
N GLU A 194 -3.43 11.98 19.05
CA GLU A 194 -2.20 11.91 19.86
C GLU A 194 -0.96 11.50 19.05
N GLU A 195 -1.14 10.89 17.87
CA GLU A 195 -0.02 10.47 17.00
C GLU A 195 0.54 11.67 16.22
N GLY A 196 -0.33 12.62 15.86
CA GLY A 196 0.06 13.79 15.10
C GLY A 196 -1.12 14.54 14.49
N ASN A 197 -0.83 15.30 13.44
CA ASN A 197 -1.81 16.12 12.73
C ASN A 197 -1.52 16.21 11.23
N GLY A 198 -2.48 16.72 10.48
CA GLY A 198 -2.30 17.15 9.11
C GLY A 198 -3.35 18.17 8.69
N THR A 199 -3.00 19.00 7.70
CA THR A 199 -3.91 20.00 7.13
C THR A 199 -4.56 19.47 5.86
N PHE A 200 -5.88 19.56 5.78
CA PHE A 200 -6.68 19.03 4.69
C PHE A 200 -7.71 20.04 4.22
N MET A 201 -8.01 20.00 2.92
CA MET A 201 -9.17 20.66 2.34
C MET A 201 -10.43 19.81 2.59
N VAL A 202 -11.49 20.42 3.11
CA VAL A 202 -12.77 19.74 3.33
C VAL A 202 -13.43 19.42 1.99
N TYR A 203 -13.94 18.20 1.89
CA TYR A 203 -14.75 17.74 0.78
C TYR A 203 -16.03 17.12 1.33
N VAL A 204 -17.15 17.84 1.29
CA VAL A 204 -18.41 17.36 1.85
C VAL A 204 -19.05 16.35 0.89
N THR A 205 -19.31 15.13 1.37
CA THR A 205 -19.87 14.03 0.58
C THR A 205 -20.56 13.00 1.47
N ASP A 206 -21.64 12.40 0.99
CA ASP A 206 -22.38 11.32 1.68
C ASP A 206 -21.69 9.94 1.55
N ALA A 207 -20.61 9.85 0.79
CA ALA A 207 -19.83 8.62 0.61
C ALA A 207 -19.21 8.11 1.92
N VAL A 208 -18.97 9.01 2.88
CA VAL A 208 -18.57 8.66 4.24
C VAL A 208 -19.77 8.76 5.19
N LYS A 209 -19.87 7.80 6.10
CA LYS A 209 -20.93 7.80 7.13
C LYS A 209 -20.72 8.93 8.14
N PRO A 210 -21.78 9.39 8.82
CA PRO A 210 -21.63 10.26 10.00
C PRO A 210 -20.66 9.64 11.01
N GLY A 211 -19.79 10.46 11.59
CA GLY A 211 -18.74 10.04 12.52
C GLY A 211 -17.50 9.41 11.84
N MET A 212 -17.41 9.42 10.52
CA MET A 212 -16.28 8.87 9.77
C MET A 212 -15.64 9.91 8.85
N LEU A 213 -14.31 9.88 8.78
CA LEU A 213 -13.51 10.68 7.87
C LEU A 213 -12.73 9.77 6.92
N PHE A 214 -12.66 10.16 5.65
CA PHE A 214 -11.70 9.60 4.70
C PHE A 214 -10.64 10.65 4.42
N LEU A 215 -9.37 10.33 4.66
CA LEU A 215 -8.26 11.21 4.32
C LEU A 215 -7.49 10.64 3.13
N VAL A 216 -7.25 11.46 2.10
CA VAL A 216 -6.36 11.04 1.02
C VAL A 216 -4.95 10.82 1.58
N MET A 217 -4.32 9.72 1.18
CA MET A 217 -2.93 9.45 1.51
C MET A 217 -2.00 9.81 0.35
N TYR A 218 -0.71 9.90 0.66
CA TYR A 218 0.37 10.09 -0.32
C TYR A 218 0.32 11.39 -1.14
N HIS A 219 -0.28 12.45 -0.60
CA HIS A 219 -0.14 13.79 -1.18
C HIS A 219 1.18 14.44 -0.76
N TRP A 220 1.82 15.22 -1.64
CA TRP A 220 3.15 15.80 -1.39
C TRP A 220 3.13 17.05 -0.49
N ARG A 221 1.94 17.63 -0.25
CA ARG A 221 1.73 18.79 0.64
C ARG A 221 1.16 18.44 2.02
N GLY A 222 0.99 17.15 2.32
CA GLY A 222 0.47 16.68 3.59
C GLY A 222 0.14 15.20 3.54
N THR A 223 0.35 14.51 4.66
CA THR A 223 0.18 13.06 4.75
C THR A 223 -0.78 12.73 5.86
N SER A 224 -1.73 11.82 5.59
CA SER A 224 -2.61 11.25 6.61
C SER A 224 -1.92 10.22 7.49
N ASN A 225 -0.73 9.75 7.11
CA ASN A 225 0.02 8.77 7.91
C ASN A 225 0.52 9.34 9.24
N SER A 226 0.55 10.65 9.43
CA SER A 226 0.88 11.27 10.74
C SER A 226 -0.17 10.97 11.82
N LEU A 227 -1.36 10.50 11.43
CA LEU A 227 -2.46 10.16 12.34
C LEU A 227 -2.51 8.65 12.68
N VAL A 228 -1.70 7.85 11.99
CA VAL A 228 -1.71 6.39 12.11
C VAL A 228 -0.82 6.00 13.29
N SER A 229 -1.32 5.11 14.13
CA SER A 229 -0.59 4.62 15.29
C SER A 229 0.61 3.75 14.90
N GLY A 230 1.50 3.51 15.86
CA GLY A 230 2.62 2.57 15.69
C GLY A 230 2.22 1.09 15.62
N TYR A 231 0.93 0.75 15.59
CA TYR A 231 0.47 -0.64 15.60
C TYR A 231 0.89 -1.38 14.32
N THR A 232 1.45 -2.57 14.53
CA THR A 232 1.66 -3.59 13.50
C THR A 232 1.14 -4.92 14.03
N ASP A 233 0.50 -5.70 13.16
CA ASP A 233 0.06 -7.05 13.52
C ASP A 233 1.28 -7.88 13.97
N PRO A 234 1.29 -8.42 15.21
CA PRO A 234 2.44 -9.15 15.73
C PRO A 234 2.74 -10.44 14.94
N LYS A 235 1.77 -10.99 14.21
CA LYS A 235 1.95 -12.21 13.40
C LYS A 235 2.53 -11.91 12.01
N THR A 236 2.24 -10.74 11.43
CA THR A 236 2.54 -10.43 10.03
C THR A 236 3.34 -9.15 9.80
N THR A 237 3.55 -8.34 10.84
CA THR A 237 4.17 -7.01 10.80
C THR A 237 3.41 -6.04 9.87
N ILE A 238 2.14 -6.32 9.57
CA ILE A 238 1.31 -5.44 8.74
C ILE A 238 0.77 -4.29 9.58
N PRO A 239 1.07 -3.02 9.22
CA PRO A 239 0.54 -1.86 9.93
C PRO A 239 -0.95 -1.65 9.65
N TRP A 240 -1.69 -1.17 10.66
CA TRP A 240 -3.11 -0.87 10.50
C TRP A 240 -3.38 0.61 10.17
N TYR A 241 -3.12 0.99 8.92
CA TYR A 241 -3.34 2.37 8.42
C TYR A 241 -4.79 2.90 8.50
N LYS A 242 -5.76 2.02 8.76
CA LYS A 242 -7.20 2.34 8.75
C LYS A 242 -7.81 2.31 10.17
N GLY A 243 -6.98 2.14 11.20
CA GLY A 243 -7.41 1.98 12.58
C GLY A 243 -6.94 3.15 13.42
N THR A 244 -7.64 4.29 13.35
CA THR A 244 -7.37 5.42 14.23
C THR A 244 -8.61 6.30 14.37
N ARG A 245 -8.63 7.15 15.39
CA ARG A 245 -9.64 8.20 15.54
C ARG A 245 -8.97 9.56 15.64
N ALA A 246 -9.71 10.58 15.25
CA ALA A 246 -9.23 11.95 15.25
C ALA A 246 -10.33 12.95 15.59
N ALA A 247 -9.90 14.15 15.88
CA ALA A 247 -10.69 15.35 15.90
C ALA A 247 -10.36 16.18 14.66
N LEU A 248 -11.22 17.15 14.35
CA LEU A 248 -10.97 18.10 13.29
C LEU A 248 -11.33 19.51 13.77
N ARG A 249 -10.57 20.53 13.34
CA ARG A 249 -10.87 21.94 13.61
C ARG A 249 -10.65 22.80 12.37
N LYS A 250 -11.52 23.78 12.15
CA LYS A 250 -11.41 24.74 11.04
C LYS A 250 -10.21 25.66 11.27
N LEU A 251 -9.35 25.77 10.25
CA LEU A 251 -8.21 26.70 10.23
C LEU A 251 -8.56 27.96 9.43
N ALA A 252 -9.18 27.79 8.28
CA ALA A 252 -9.54 28.87 7.37
C ALA A 252 -10.73 28.50 6.50
N GLY A 253 -11.35 29.53 5.89
CA GLY A 253 -12.31 29.33 4.81
C GLY A 253 -11.65 28.79 3.54
N ALA A 254 -12.45 28.64 2.49
CA ALA A 254 -11.94 28.21 1.20
C ALA A 254 -10.90 29.18 0.62
N ILE A 255 -9.86 28.62 -0.01
CA ILE A 255 -8.81 29.41 -0.67
C ILE A 255 -9.27 29.75 -2.09
N PRO A 256 -9.42 31.04 -2.46
CA PRO A 256 -9.95 31.41 -3.78
C PRO A 256 -9.16 30.84 -4.96
N SER A 257 -7.82 30.78 -4.86
CA SER A 257 -6.97 30.23 -5.93
C SER A 257 -7.13 28.72 -6.11
N VAL A 258 -7.47 27.98 -5.05
CA VAL A 258 -7.77 26.55 -5.12
C VAL A 258 -9.14 26.33 -5.77
N GLN A 259 -10.15 27.14 -5.40
CA GLN A 259 -11.50 27.05 -5.96
C GLN A 259 -11.57 27.36 -7.46
N GLN A 260 -10.61 28.11 -8.00
CA GLN A 260 -10.53 28.37 -9.44
C GLN A 260 -10.18 27.14 -10.27
N THR A 261 -9.57 26.11 -9.66
CA THR A 261 -8.96 24.99 -10.40
C THR A 261 -9.43 23.62 -9.92
N ALA A 262 -9.77 23.48 -8.64
CA ALA A 262 -10.24 22.23 -8.06
C ALA A 262 -11.77 22.19 -8.00
N SER A 263 -12.35 21.15 -8.57
CA SER A 263 -13.77 20.86 -8.40
C SER A 263 -14.04 20.36 -6.98
N LEU A 264 -15.01 20.99 -6.33
CA LEU A 264 -15.55 20.57 -5.04
C LEU A 264 -16.90 19.85 -5.17
N LEU A 265 -17.31 19.58 -6.42
CA LEU A 265 -18.51 18.81 -6.71
C LEU A 265 -18.28 17.37 -6.33
N GLN A 266 -19.26 16.77 -5.67
CA GLN A 266 -19.29 15.37 -5.28
C GLN A 266 -18.98 14.45 -6.48
N GLN A 267 -17.96 13.60 -6.33
CA GLN A 267 -17.48 12.72 -7.40
C GLN A 267 -18.33 11.45 -7.57
N ASN A 268 -19.10 11.09 -6.55
CA ASN A 268 -19.99 9.92 -6.56
C ASN A 268 -21.38 10.35 -6.05
N LYS A 269 -22.43 10.16 -6.85
CA LYS A 269 -23.80 10.16 -6.36
C LYS A 269 -24.18 8.71 -6.10
N PHE A 270 -24.48 8.39 -4.85
CA PHE A 270 -25.07 7.11 -4.50
C PHE A 270 -26.57 7.38 -4.32
N ASP A 271 -27.32 7.14 -5.38
CA ASP A 271 -28.78 7.21 -5.38
C ASP A 271 -29.39 6.06 -4.55
#